data_AF-A0A3S1RDJ0-F1
#
_entry.id   AF-A0A3S1RDJ0-F1
#
_cell.length_a   1.000
_cell.length_b   1.000
_cell.length_c   1.000
_cell.angle_alpha   90.00
_cell.angle_beta   90.00
_cell.angle_gamma   90.00
#
_symmetry.space_group_name_H-M   'P 1'
#
loop_
_entity.id
_entity.type
_entity.pdbx_description
1 polymer ?
#
loop_
_entity_poly.entity_id
_entity_poly.type
_entity_poly.pdbx_seq_one_letter_code
_entity_poly.pdbx_strand_id
1 'polypeptide(L)'
;MARVGIGGIFHETNTFAAPTGLANFQVLRGVEISSFSHGARTYLGGLIEETGALGFDAVPLLYAEATPSGTIRRESYVALREELVEQAAASDLDALLLSIHGAGVVEDIDSLEEDLCAALRQRLGDKIPIVATLDLHGNIRQRLGDLCSALFPVRLNPHIDQYERGVEAARCLCEIVLSRTDFETAIEQVPMLFPPVPTSLPAFVELDGLCTEIEKQEDVACARVMHGFPYVDVPCIGASVVVVARRNGTDDARRLARRIAAALWERRDQIKVPSLPPEGAIQEAMRDGRTIVINEFSDNTGAGSPGDGTHLLSALIAAGARSCFSHIFDPATVAQAAAAGVGARINVRLGGHTDALLGPP
;
A
#
# COMPACT_ATOMS: atom_id res chain seq x y z
N MET A 1 31.05 10.02 4.60
CA MET A 1 29.73 9.62 5.13
C MET A 1 28.95 9.14 3.93
N ALA A 2 28.32 7.97 3.99
CA ALA A 2 27.57 7.46 2.84
C ALA A 2 26.33 8.33 2.61
N ARG A 3 26.02 8.66 1.36
CA ARG A 3 24.90 9.50 0.93
C ARG A 3 23.74 8.61 0.48
N VAL A 4 22.61 8.69 1.18
CA VAL A 4 21.44 7.84 0.94
C VAL A 4 20.30 8.71 0.43
N GLY A 5 19.90 8.50 -0.83
CA GLY A 5 18.72 9.16 -1.37
C GLY A 5 17.44 8.54 -0.81
N ILE A 6 16.50 9.36 -0.34
CA ILE A 6 15.23 8.91 0.21
C ILE A 6 14.08 9.59 -0.55
N GLY A 7 13.18 8.81 -1.13
CA GLY A 7 12.04 9.32 -1.90
C GLY A 7 11.07 8.23 -2.32
N GLY A 8 10.13 8.55 -3.21
CA GLY A 8 9.21 7.56 -3.75
C GLY A 8 7.95 8.14 -4.38
N ILE A 9 7.17 7.26 -5.00
CA ILE A 9 5.84 7.57 -5.50
C ILE A 9 4.91 6.49 -4.95
N PHE A 10 3.96 6.89 -4.12
CA PHE A 10 3.13 6.01 -3.32
C PHE A 10 1.66 6.16 -3.73
N HIS A 11 1.08 5.09 -4.30
CA HIS A 11 -0.33 5.07 -4.73
C HIS A 11 -0.84 3.63 -4.81
N GLU A 12 -2.08 3.44 -4.36
CA GLU A 12 -2.85 2.20 -4.55
C GLU A 12 -3.89 2.43 -5.65
N THR A 13 -3.77 1.71 -6.76
CA THR A 13 -4.63 1.92 -7.91
C THR A 13 -5.81 0.95 -7.95
N ASN A 14 -7.02 1.50 -7.98
CA ASN A 14 -8.23 0.81 -8.37
C ASN A 14 -8.55 1.09 -9.85
N THR A 15 -8.24 0.18 -10.78
CA THR A 15 -8.40 0.44 -12.23
C THR A 15 -9.85 0.63 -12.69
N PHE A 16 -10.82 0.40 -11.80
CA PHE A 16 -12.25 0.61 -12.06
C PHE A 16 -12.75 1.98 -11.57
N ALA A 17 -11.90 2.77 -10.92
CA ALA A 17 -12.23 4.08 -10.37
C ALA A 17 -11.81 5.25 -11.29
N ALA A 18 -12.24 6.45 -10.93
CA ALA A 18 -11.89 7.67 -11.67
C ALA A 18 -10.36 7.92 -11.68
N PRO A 19 -9.78 8.34 -12.82
CA PRO A 19 -8.34 8.42 -13.00
C PRO A 19 -7.68 9.44 -12.07
N THR A 20 -6.44 9.15 -11.69
CA THR A 20 -5.64 9.97 -10.79
C THR A 20 -4.72 10.89 -11.59
N GLY A 21 -4.88 12.20 -11.42
CA GLY A 21 -4.00 13.20 -12.01
C GLY A 21 -3.01 13.78 -11.00
N LEU A 22 -2.05 14.58 -11.49
CA LEU A 22 -1.04 15.22 -10.65
C LEU A 22 -1.63 16.04 -9.48
N ALA A 23 -2.79 16.67 -9.67
CA ALA A 23 -3.47 17.45 -8.62
C ALA A 23 -3.97 16.59 -7.44
N ASN A 24 -4.06 15.27 -7.61
CA ASN A 24 -4.41 14.34 -6.54
C ASN A 24 -3.20 13.94 -5.68
N PHE A 25 -1.97 14.19 -6.16
CA PHE A 25 -0.75 13.90 -5.41
C PHE A 25 -0.38 15.06 -4.50
N GLN A 26 -0.12 14.74 -3.24
CA GLN A 26 0.71 15.57 -2.37
C GLN A 26 2.17 15.32 -2.75
N VAL A 27 2.80 16.32 -3.36
CA VAL A 27 4.21 16.24 -3.77
C VAL A 27 5.07 17.03 -2.78
N LEU A 28 5.97 16.34 -2.10
CA LEU A 28 6.87 16.88 -1.09
C LEU A 28 8.30 16.94 -1.63
N ARG A 29 8.99 18.05 -1.34
CA ARG A 29 10.38 18.27 -1.76
C ARG A 29 11.25 18.81 -0.64
N GLY A 30 12.50 18.37 -0.59
CA GLY A 30 13.51 18.90 0.33
C GLY A 30 13.04 18.91 1.79
N VAL A 31 12.95 20.09 2.40
CA VAL A 31 12.56 20.24 3.82
C VAL A 31 11.11 19.84 4.11
N GLU A 32 10.23 19.84 3.11
CA GLU A 32 8.83 19.41 3.26
C GLU A 32 8.76 17.93 3.63
N ILE A 33 9.66 17.12 3.07
CA ILE A 33 9.77 15.68 3.37
C ILE A 33 10.12 15.48 4.84
N SER A 34 11.18 16.15 5.31
CA SER A 34 11.59 16.05 6.72
C SER A 34 10.49 16.54 7.66
N SER A 35 9.75 17.59 7.29
CA SER A 35 8.67 18.16 8.11
C SER A 35 7.45 17.24 8.17
N PHE A 36 7.08 16.62 7.05
CA PHE A 36 5.98 15.67 6.95
C PHE A 36 6.25 14.40 7.76
N SER A 37 7.50 13.96 7.79
CA SER A 37 7.90 12.71 8.42
C SER A 37 8.26 12.83 9.91
N HIS A 38 8.53 14.03 10.42
CA HIS A 38 9.02 14.23 11.78
C HIS A 38 8.02 13.74 12.84
N GLY A 39 8.41 12.70 13.61
CA GLY A 39 7.56 12.12 14.65
C GLY A 39 6.33 11.36 14.11
N ALA A 40 6.20 11.22 12.79
CA ALA A 40 5.14 10.47 12.15
C ALA A 40 5.53 8.99 12.06
N ARG A 41 4.61 8.09 12.42
CA ARG A 41 4.85 6.64 12.38
C ARG A 41 4.58 6.03 11.01
N THR A 42 5.12 6.65 9.96
CA THR A 42 4.96 6.24 8.55
C THR A 42 6.22 5.55 8.02
N TYR A 43 6.12 4.94 6.82
CA TYR A 43 7.27 4.36 6.11
C TYR A 43 8.41 5.39 5.98
N LEU A 44 8.08 6.57 5.45
CA LEU A 44 9.04 7.64 5.20
C LEU A 44 9.67 8.16 6.50
N GLY A 45 8.90 8.24 7.58
CA GLY A 45 9.40 8.56 8.93
C GLY A 45 10.47 7.58 9.40
N GLY A 46 10.17 6.27 9.34
CA GLY A 46 11.12 5.23 9.74
C GLY A 46 12.39 5.23 8.90
N LEU A 47 12.26 5.43 7.57
CA LEU A 47 13.40 5.51 6.65
C LEU A 47 14.32 6.69 7.00
N ILE A 48 13.78 7.89 7.19
CA ILE A 48 14.57 9.11 7.44
C ILE A 48 15.22 9.06 8.82
N GLU A 49 14.45 8.76 9.86
CA GLU A 49 14.93 8.78 11.25
C GLU A 49 16.02 7.73 11.48
N GLU A 50 15.83 6.50 10.99
CA GLU A 50 16.83 5.44 11.15
C GLU A 50 18.07 5.69 10.29
N THR A 51 17.94 6.21 9.07
CA THR A 51 19.09 6.56 8.22
C THR A 51 20.00 7.58 8.92
N GLY A 52 19.41 8.61 9.52
CA GLY A 52 20.16 9.59 10.32
C GLY A 52 20.79 8.98 11.58
N ALA A 53 20.07 8.10 12.29
CA ALA A 53 20.57 7.41 13.48
C ALA A 53 21.76 6.47 13.19
N LEU A 54 21.79 5.88 11.99
CA LEU A 54 22.89 5.05 11.50
C LEU A 54 24.10 5.87 11.02
N GLY A 55 24.00 7.21 11.04
CA GLY A 55 25.10 8.12 10.68
C GLY A 55 25.30 8.29 9.18
N PHE A 56 24.29 8.03 8.36
CA PHE A 56 24.30 8.34 6.94
C PHE A 56 23.79 9.75 6.65
N ASP A 57 24.24 10.30 5.53
CA ASP A 57 23.75 11.58 5.01
C ASP A 57 22.45 11.32 4.24
N ALA A 58 21.31 11.57 4.89
CA ALA A 58 19.99 11.39 4.30
C ALA A 58 19.70 12.53 3.31
N VAL A 59 19.69 12.20 2.02
CA VAL A 59 19.42 13.15 0.93
C VAL A 59 17.95 13.02 0.52
N PRO A 60 17.06 13.94 0.93
CA PRO A 60 15.66 13.92 0.51
C PRO A 60 15.58 14.18 -1.01
N LEU A 61 14.90 13.29 -1.72
CA LEU A 61 14.58 13.42 -3.15
C LEU A 61 13.14 13.94 -3.30
N LEU A 62 12.40 13.45 -4.28
CA LEU A 62 10.97 13.66 -4.41
C LEU A 62 10.23 12.53 -3.67
N TYR A 63 9.22 12.91 -2.90
CA TYR A 63 8.20 11.98 -2.43
C TYR A 63 6.83 12.48 -2.86
N ALA A 64 6.06 11.63 -3.52
CA ALA A 64 4.69 11.95 -3.91
C ALA A 64 3.75 10.85 -3.45
N GLU A 65 2.68 11.23 -2.75
CA GLU A 65 1.63 10.29 -2.35
C GLU A 65 0.25 10.80 -2.75
N ALA A 66 -0.62 9.88 -3.15
CA ALA A 66 -2.03 10.15 -3.39
C ALA A 66 -2.87 9.10 -2.66
N THR A 67 -4.04 9.51 -2.18
CA THR A 67 -5.02 8.58 -1.61
C THR A 67 -5.40 7.52 -2.66
N PRO A 68 -5.72 6.27 -2.26
CA PRO A 68 -6.19 5.23 -3.16
C PRO A 68 -7.26 5.76 -4.12
N SER A 69 -7.11 5.49 -5.41
CA SER A 69 -7.94 6.07 -6.48
C SER A 69 -7.65 5.37 -7.82
N GLY A 70 -8.18 5.88 -8.94
CA GLY A 70 -8.07 5.21 -10.23
C GLY A 70 -6.69 5.27 -10.89
N THR A 71 -6.59 4.68 -12.07
CA THR A 71 -5.35 4.61 -12.86
C THR A 71 -4.68 5.97 -12.98
N ILE A 72 -3.38 6.02 -12.71
CA ILE A 72 -2.61 7.25 -12.75
C ILE A 72 -2.43 7.67 -14.20
N ARG A 73 -2.73 8.94 -14.50
CA ARG A 73 -2.48 9.51 -15.82
C ARG A 73 -1.00 9.45 -16.17
N ARG A 74 -0.68 9.01 -17.37
CA ARG A 74 0.71 8.77 -17.80
C ARG A 74 1.60 10.00 -17.60
N GLU A 75 1.14 11.17 -18.03
CA GLU A 75 1.89 12.42 -17.92
C GLU A 75 2.14 12.85 -16.48
N SER A 76 1.21 12.54 -15.57
CA SER A 76 1.35 12.85 -14.15
C SER A 76 2.43 11.99 -13.52
N TYR A 77 2.42 10.69 -13.80
CA TYR A 77 3.45 9.77 -13.34
C TYR A 77 4.83 10.09 -13.95
N VAL A 78 4.91 10.27 -15.27
CA VAL A 78 6.18 10.53 -15.96
C VAL A 78 6.86 11.78 -15.40
N ALA A 79 6.11 12.86 -15.14
CA ALA A 79 6.66 14.06 -14.52
C ALA A 79 7.27 13.79 -13.14
N LEU A 80 6.57 13.05 -12.27
CA LEU A 80 7.06 12.70 -10.93
C LEU A 80 8.28 11.77 -10.99
N ARG A 81 8.22 10.74 -11.86
CA ARG A 81 9.29 9.77 -12.06
C ARG A 81 10.57 10.43 -12.56
N GLU A 82 10.46 11.27 -13.59
CA GLU A 82 11.62 11.97 -14.17
C GLU A 82 12.26 12.91 -13.16
N GLU A 83 11.46 13.65 -12.40
CA GLU A 83 11.98 14.51 -11.34
C GLU A 83 12.74 13.72 -10.28
N LEU A 84 12.18 12.61 -9.77
CA LEU A 84 12.84 11.76 -8.78
C LEU A 84 14.16 11.18 -9.33
N VAL A 85 14.12 10.63 -10.56
CA VAL A 85 15.29 10.00 -11.21
C VAL A 85 16.40 11.02 -11.44
N GLU A 86 16.09 12.23 -11.90
CA GLU A 86 17.11 13.27 -12.12
C GLU A 86 17.67 13.82 -10.81
N GLN A 87 16.86 13.97 -9.77
CA GLN A 87 17.36 14.32 -8.43
C GLN A 87 18.31 13.25 -7.90
N ALA A 88 17.99 11.98 -8.06
CA ALA A 88 18.87 10.88 -7.65
C ALA A 88 20.20 10.92 -8.41
N ALA A 89 20.16 11.15 -9.72
CA ALA A 89 21.36 11.21 -10.57
C ALA A 89 22.27 12.40 -10.25
N ALA A 90 21.69 13.53 -9.84
CA ALA A 90 22.44 14.75 -9.51
C ALA A 90 23.04 14.75 -8.09
N SER A 91 22.69 13.76 -7.25
CA SER A 91 22.95 13.81 -5.80
C SER A 91 24.19 13.05 -5.32
N ASP A 92 24.93 12.40 -6.22
CA ASP A 92 26.12 11.57 -5.91
C ASP A 92 25.84 10.59 -4.76
N LEU A 93 24.90 9.67 -5.01
CA LEU A 93 24.36 8.77 -3.99
C LEU A 93 25.16 7.46 -3.93
N ASP A 94 25.39 6.98 -2.71
CA ASP A 94 25.92 5.65 -2.45
C ASP A 94 24.83 4.58 -2.43
N ALA A 95 23.57 4.97 -2.14
CA ALA A 95 22.45 4.07 -1.96
C ALA A 95 21.09 4.79 -2.08
N LEU A 96 20.01 4.03 -2.28
CA LEU A 96 18.63 4.53 -2.35
C LEU A 96 17.69 3.77 -1.41
N LEU A 97 16.86 4.54 -0.71
CA LEU A 97 15.69 4.07 0.02
C LEU A 97 14.42 4.60 -0.64
N LEU A 98 13.54 3.68 -1.06
CA LEU A 98 12.27 4.02 -1.67
C LEU A 98 11.10 3.70 -0.75
N SER A 99 10.14 4.64 -0.67
CA SER A 99 8.82 4.39 -0.13
C SER A 99 7.83 4.32 -1.30
N ILE A 100 7.42 3.10 -1.62
CA ILE A 100 6.52 2.77 -2.74
C ILE A 100 5.42 1.85 -2.22
N HIS A 101 4.27 1.82 -2.90
CA HIS A 101 3.13 1.03 -2.41
C HIS A 101 3.24 -0.45 -2.82
N GLY A 102 3.53 -0.72 -4.10
CA GLY A 102 3.46 -2.05 -4.69
C GLY A 102 2.21 -2.28 -5.54
N ALA A 103 1.26 -1.35 -5.57
CA ALA A 103 -0.01 -1.46 -6.29
C ALA A 103 -0.28 -0.25 -7.22
N GLY A 104 0.75 0.50 -7.59
CA GLY A 104 0.60 1.62 -8.51
C GLY A 104 0.45 1.13 -9.95
N VAL A 105 -0.60 1.57 -10.63
CA VAL A 105 -0.84 1.32 -12.06
C VAL A 105 -0.99 2.65 -12.78
N VAL A 106 -0.28 2.77 -13.89
CA VAL A 106 -0.26 3.98 -14.72
C VAL A 106 -0.82 3.60 -16.10
N GLU A 107 -1.41 4.56 -16.80
CA GLU A 107 -1.84 4.36 -18.18
C GLU A 107 -0.69 3.78 -19.05
N ASP A 108 -0.97 2.62 -19.65
CA ASP A 108 -0.05 1.79 -20.45
C ASP A 108 1.21 1.29 -19.70
N ILE A 109 1.19 1.23 -18.36
CA ILE A 109 2.27 0.68 -17.51
C ILE A 109 1.64 -0.10 -16.35
N ASP A 110 1.72 -1.43 -16.42
CA ASP A 110 1.10 -2.36 -15.46
C ASP A 110 1.63 -2.25 -14.02
N SER A 111 2.89 -1.81 -13.84
CA SER A 111 3.49 -1.62 -12.50
C SER A 111 4.35 -0.35 -12.48
N LEU A 112 3.91 0.61 -11.68
CA LEU A 112 4.63 1.83 -11.36
C LEU A 112 5.99 1.53 -10.72
N GLU A 113 6.03 0.54 -9.82
CA GLU A 113 7.20 0.21 -9.02
C GLU A 113 8.31 -0.35 -9.89
N GLU A 114 7.98 -1.25 -10.81
CA GLU A 114 8.95 -1.80 -11.75
C GLU A 114 9.45 -0.77 -12.74
N ASP A 115 8.58 0.10 -13.26
CA ASP A 115 8.98 1.16 -14.19
C ASP A 115 9.90 2.17 -13.50
N LEU A 116 9.56 2.60 -12.28
CA LEU A 116 10.37 3.52 -11.48
C LEU A 116 11.75 2.93 -11.17
N CYS A 117 11.80 1.68 -10.67
CA CYS A 117 13.06 1.03 -10.34
C CYS A 117 13.90 0.75 -11.58
N ALA A 118 13.28 0.40 -12.72
CA ALA A 118 13.98 0.24 -13.99
C ALA A 118 14.57 1.56 -14.50
N ALA A 119 13.83 2.67 -14.40
CA ALA A 119 14.32 4.00 -14.77
C ALA A 119 15.50 4.44 -13.88
N LEU A 120 15.42 4.18 -12.57
CA LEU A 120 16.53 4.42 -11.64
C LEU A 120 17.76 3.58 -12.00
N ARG A 121 17.60 2.29 -12.28
CA ARG A 121 18.69 1.39 -12.74
C ARG A 121 19.32 1.88 -14.03
N GLN A 122 18.51 2.28 -15.01
CA GLN A 122 18.99 2.81 -16.28
C GLN A 122 19.83 4.07 -16.09
N ARG A 123 19.41 4.96 -15.17
CA ARG A 123 20.08 6.24 -14.94
C ARG A 123 21.32 6.14 -14.06
N LEU A 124 21.27 5.31 -13.02
CA LEU A 124 22.28 5.23 -11.95
C LEU A 124 23.24 4.04 -12.11
N GLY A 125 22.85 3.03 -12.88
CA GLY A 125 23.54 1.76 -13.02
C GLY A 125 23.26 0.76 -11.88
N ASP A 126 23.89 -0.41 -11.96
CA ASP A 126 23.60 -1.55 -11.08
C ASP A 126 24.37 -1.52 -9.75
N LYS A 127 25.26 -0.53 -9.55
CA LYS A 127 26.12 -0.46 -8.37
C LYS A 127 25.45 0.16 -7.15
N ILE A 128 24.47 1.04 -7.36
CA ILE A 128 23.79 1.74 -6.26
C ILE A 128 22.69 0.81 -5.72
N PRO A 129 22.79 0.29 -4.49
CA PRO A 129 21.73 -0.55 -3.92
C PRO A 129 20.42 0.24 -3.80
N ILE A 130 19.31 -0.44 -4.10
CA ILE A 130 17.96 0.11 -3.95
C ILE A 130 17.24 -0.80 -2.95
N VAL A 131 16.82 -0.25 -1.82
CA VAL A 131 15.97 -0.94 -0.86
C VAL A 131 14.64 -0.20 -0.79
N ALA A 132 13.53 -0.93 -0.81
CA ALA A 132 12.21 -0.33 -0.80
C ALA A 132 11.31 -0.90 0.29
N THR A 133 10.51 -0.04 0.88
CA THR A 133 9.34 -0.44 1.68
C THR A 133 8.14 -0.65 0.76
N LEU A 134 7.22 -1.53 1.15
CA LEU A 134 6.00 -1.87 0.40
C LEU A 134 4.80 -1.98 1.33
N ASP A 135 3.62 -1.73 0.78
CA ASP A 135 2.36 -2.15 1.37
C ASP A 135 2.08 -3.63 1.05
N LEU A 136 1.46 -4.36 1.99
CA LEU A 136 1.13 -5.78 1.77
C LEU A 136 0.05 -5.98 0.70
N HIS A 137 -0.69 -4.93 0.31
CA HIS A 137 -1.64 -4.99 -0.80
C HIS A 137 -0.98 -4.88 -2.18
N GLY A 138 0.35 -4.77 -2.27
CA GLY A 138 1.05 -4.72 -3.55
C GLY A 138 0.85 -5.95 -4.46
N ASN A 139 0.65 -5.71 -5.77
CA ASN A 139 0.60 -6.71 -6.83
C ASN A 139 1.97 -6.80 -7.54
N ILE A 140 2.90 -7.53 -6.93
CA ILE A 140 4.31 -7.55 -7.36
C ILE A 140 4.70 -8.90 -7.98
N ARG A 141 5.77 -8.88 -8.79
CA ARG A 141 6.39 -10.07 -9.40
C ARG A 141 7.91 -10.03 -9.27
N GLN A 142 8.56 -11.15 -9.56
CA GLN A 142 10.02 -11.33 -9.44
C GLN A 142 10.84 -10.20 -10.09
N ARG A 143 10.35 -9.60 -11.18
CA ARG A 143 11.04 -8.47 -11.84
C ARG A 143 11.32 -7.30 -10.89
N LEU A 144 10.41 -6.95 -9.97
CA LEU A 144 10.69 -5.93 -8.95
C LEU A 144 11.81 -6.37 -8.00
N GLY A 145 11.82 -7.64 -7.60
CA GLY A 145 12.88 -8.24 -6.77
C GLY A 145 14.23 -8.32 -7.48
N ASP A 146 14.26 -8.38 -8.81
CA ASP A 146 15.49 -8.32 -9.61
C ASP A 146 16.02 -6.88 -9.76
N LEU A 147 15.14 -5.88 -9.66
CA LEU A 147 15.50 -4.45 -9.73
C LEU A 147 15.96 -3.89 -8.37
N CYS A 148 15.49 -4.46 -7.26
CA CYS A 148 15.81 -4.01 -5.91
C CYS A 148 16.78 -4.97 -5.19
N SER A 149 17.67 -4.42 -4.37
CA SER A 149 18.57 -5.20 -3.52
C SER A 149 17.82 -5.90 -2.39
N ALA A 150 16.81 -5.22 -1.82
CA ALA A 150 15.91 -5.79 -0.82
C ALA A 150 14.54 -5.11 -0.84
N LEU A 151 13.49 -5.85 -0.49
CA LEU A 151 12.12 -5.35 -0.37
C LEU A 151 11.57 -5.66 1.02
N PHE A 152 10.90 -4.68 1.61
CA PHE A 152 10.39 -4.73 2.98
C PHE A 152 8.89 -4.39 2.99
N PRO A 153 8.00 -5.37 2.78
CA PRO A 153 6.56 -5.19 2.97
C PRO A 153 6.16 -5.10 4.45
N VAL A 154 5.15 -4.29 4.78
CA VAL A 154 4.50 -4.32 6.11
C VAL A 154 3.95 -5.71 6.43
N ARG A 155 3.86 -5.99 7.73
CA ARG A 155 3.39 -7.25 8.28
C ARG A 155 1.90 -7.24 8.59
N LEU A 156 1.33 -6.09 8.94
CA LEU A 156 0.00 -6.01 9.56
C LEU A 156 -1.04 -5.31 8.66
N ASN A 157 -2.26 -5.86 8.67
CA ASN A 157 -3.47 -5.18 8.21
C ASN A 157 -4.48 -5.17 9.38
N PRO A 158 -4.84 -4.00 9.95
CA PRO A 158 -4.46 -2.64 9.53
C PRO A 158 -2.97 -2.31 9.73
N HIS A 159 -2.46 -1.40 8.91
CA HIS A 159 -1.04 -1.01 8.88
C HIS A 159 -0.66 -0.16 10.10
N ILE A 160 -0.14 -0.80 11.14
CA ILE A 160 0.33 -0.12 12.37
C ILE A 160 1.85 -0.22 12.55
N ASP A 161 2.55 -0.83 11.59
CA ASP A 161 3.97 -1.16 11.61
C ASP A 161 4.77 -0.50 10.46
N GLN A 162 4.23 0.56 9.84
CA GLN A 162 4.87 1.25 8.72
C GLN A 162 6.24 1.85 9.10
N TYR A 163 6.33 2.47 10.28
CA TYR A 163 7.57 3.03 10.80
C TYR A 163 8.63 1.94 11.03
N GLU A 164 8.25 0.86 11.72
CA GLU A 164 9.12 -0.28 11.98
C GLU A 164 9.65 -0.88 10.67
N ARG A 165 8.80 -0.93 9.64
CA ARG A 165 9.18 -1.40 8.31
C ARG A 165 10.23 -0.50 7.65
N GLY A 166 10.09 0.83 7.80
CA GLY A 166 11.11 1.79 7.36
C GLY A 166 12.45 1.62 8.10
N VAL A 167 12.40 1.41 9.42
CA VAL A 167 13.59 1.15 10.25
C VAL A 167 14.32 -0.12 9.77
N GLU A 168 13.60 -1.22 9.58
CA GLU A 168 14.16 -2.50 9.09
C GLU A 168 14.81 -2.33 7.71
N ALA A 169 14.16 -1.61 6.79
CA ALA A 169 14.69 -1.32 5.46
C ALA A 169 15.99 -0.50 5.50
N ALA A 170 16.05 0.56 6.32
CA ALA A 170 17.25 1.38 6.48
C ALA A 170 18.42 0.59 7.08
N ARG A 171 18.15 -0.30 8.05
CA ARG A 171 19.16 -1.20 8.63
C ARG A 171 19.72 -2.19 7.61
N CYS A 172 18.85 -2.80 6.80
CA CYS A 172 19.30 -3.69 5.72
C CYS A 172 20.18 -2.94 4.71
N LEU A 173 19.81 -1.72 4.33
CA LEU A 173 20.65 -0.87 3.48
C LEU A 173 22.02 -0.60 4.11
N CYS A 174 22.06 -0.36 5.41
CA CYS A 174 23.30 -0.15 6.15
C CYS A 174 24.22 -1.38 6.11
N GLU A 175 23.68 -2.59 6.23
CA GLU A 175 24.45 -3.83 6.03
C GLU A 175 25.00 -3.93 4.60
N ILE A 176 24.21 -3.56 3.59
CA ILE A 176 24.68 -3.56 2.20
C ILE A 176 25.84 -2.59 2.01
N VAL A 177 25.71 -1.36 2.52
CA VAL A 177 26.69 -0.28 2.30
C VAL A 177 27.96 -0.47 3.12
N LEU A 178 27.83 -0.79 4.42
CA LEU A 178 28.98 -0.86 5.34
C LEU A 178 29.62 -2.24 5.39
N SER A 179 28.80 -3.29 5.47
CA SER A 179 29.28 -4.68 5.59
C SER A 179 29.47 -5.35 4.23
N ARG A 180 29.06 -4.69 3.13
CA ARG A 180 29.07 -5.24 1.77
C ARG A 180 28.29 -6.55 1.66
N THR A 181 27.23 -6.67 2.45
CA THR A 181 26.32 -7.80 2.37
C THR A 181 25.58 -7.75 1.03
N ASP A 182 25.61 -8.85 0.29
CA ASP A 182 24.86 -9.01 -0.95
C ASP A 182 23.57 -9.78 -0.65
N PHE A 183 22.42 -9.14 -0.88
CA PHE A 183 21.10 -9.75 -0.70
C PHE A 183 20.48 -10.08 -2.05
N GLU A 184 19.58 -11.05 -2.03
CA GLU A 184 18.68 -11.34 -3.12
C GLU A 184 17.23 -11.37 -2.64
N THR A 185 16.34 -10.91 -3.51
CA THR A 185 14.91 -10.89 -3.24
C THR A 185 14.20 -11.91 -4.15
N ALA A 186 13.59 -12.92 -3.54
CA ALA A 186 12.71 -13.85 -4.22
C ALA A 186 11.25 -13.43 -4.03
N ILE A 187 10.50 -13.38 -5.13
CA ILE A 187 9.06 -13.14 -5.13
C ILE A 187 8.37 -14.33 -5.78
N GLU A 188 7.55 -15.04 -5.01
CA GLU A 188 6.73 -16.14 -5.51
C GLU A 188 5.27 -15.69 -5.57
N GLN A 189 4.72 -15.57 -6.79
CA GLN A 189 3.31 -15.22 -6.98
C GLN A 189 2.42 -16.43 -6.70
N VAL A 190 1.29 -16.19 -6.04
CA VAL A 190 0.28 -17.19 -5.72
C VAL A 190 -1.01 -16.77 -6.42
N PRO A 191 -1.61 -17.60 -7.29
CA PRO A 191 -2.75 -17.22 -8.12
C PRO A 191 -4.05 -17.19 -7.29
N MET A 192 -4.11 -16.26 -6.34
CA MET A 192 -5.18 -16.08 -5.37
C MET A 192 -5.61 -14.62 -5.36
N LEU A 193 -6.92 -14.41 -5.41
CA LEU A 193 -7.57 -13.13 -5.19
C LEU A 193 -8.52 -13.27 -4.02
N PHE A 194 -8.43 -12.34 -3.09
CA PHE A 194 -9.33 -12.21 -1.96
C PHE A 194 -9.43 -10.72 -1.59
N PRO A 195 -10.56 -10.29 -0.98
CA PRO A 195 -10.70 -8.92 -0.52
C PRO A 195 -9.62 -8.59 0.52
N PRO A 196 -9.32 -7.30 0.77
CA PRO A 196 -8.51 -6.91 1.92
C PRO A 196 -9.08 -7.52 3.21
N VAL A 197 -8.28 -8.33 3.88
CA VAL A 197 -8.64 -9.02 5.12
C VAL A 197 -7.64 -8.72 6.23
N PRO A 198 -8.07 -8.66 7.50
CA PRO A 198 -7.15 -8.34 8.58
C PRO A 198 -6.16 -9.49 8.80
N THR A 199 -4.92 -9.16 9.14
CA THR A 199 -3.89 -10.17 9.46
C THR A 199 -4.17 -10.90 10.77
N SER A 200 -5.18 -10.45 11.54
CA SER A 200 -5.71 -11.18 12.69
C SER A 200 -6.56 -12.40 12.33
N LEU A 201 -6.86 -12.64 11.04
CA LEU A 201 -7.49 -13.90 10.63
C LEU A 201 -6.59 -15.09 10.98
N PRO A 202 -7.12 -16.21 11.49
CA PRO A 202 -6.32 -17.35 11.92
C PRO A 202 -5.31 -17.85 10.86
N ALA A 203 -5.73 -17.90 9.59
CA ALA A 203 -4.85 -18.30 8.49
C ALA A 203 -3.60 -17.40 8.37
N PHE A 204 -3.75 -16.08 8.54
CA PHE A 204 -2.64 -15.14 8.47
C PHE A 204 -1.80 -15.12 9.75
N VAL A 205 -2.39 -15.36 10.93
CA VAL A 205 -1.63 -15.55 12.17
C VAL A 205 -0.68 -16.75 12.06
N GLU A 206 -1.15 -17.86 11.48
CA GLU A 206 -0.31 -19.04 11.24
C GLU A 206 0.79 -18.79 10.19
N LEU A 207 0.45 -18.14 9.08
CA LEU A 207 1.41 -17.78 8.03
C LEU A 207 2.48 -16.81 8.55
N ASP A 208 2.08 -15.84 9.34
CA ASP A 208 2.98 -14.90 9.99
C ASP A 208 3.93 -15.60 10.99
N GLY A 209 3.43 -16.61 11.71
CA GLY A 209 4.26 -17.49 12.53
C GLY A 209 5.31 -18.25 11.71
N LEU A 210 4.94 -18.74 10.52
CA LEU A 210 5.88 -19.38 9.58
C LEU A 210 6.93 -18.39 9.05
N CYS A 211 6.51 -17.18 8.66
CA CYS A 211 7.40 -16.10 8.24
C CYS A 211 8.40 -15.74 9.35
N THR A 212 7.90 -15.53 10.58
CA THR A 212 8.73 -15.21 11.75
C THR A 212 9.74 -16.32 12.06
N GLU A 213 9.36 -17.59 11.90
CA GLU A 213 10.29 -18.71 12.08
C GLU A 213 11.38 -18.74 11.00
N ILE A 214 11.03 -18.41 9.76
CA ILE A 214 12.00 -18.32 8.66
C ILE A 214 12.98 -17.15 8.90
N GLU A 215 12.51 -16.01 9.41
CA GLU A 215 13.35 -14.83 9.72
C GLU A 215 14.34 -15.05 10.88
N LYS A 216 14.24 -16.16 11.63
CA LYS A 216 15.26 -16.53 12.63
C LYS A 216 16.52 -17.13 12.00
N GLN A 217 16.47 -17.50 10.71
CA GLN A 217 17.64 -18.02 9.98
C GLN A 217 18.64 -16.89 9.78
N GLU A 218 19.93 -17.17 9.99
CA GLU A 218 21.00 -16.15 9.99
C GLU A 218 21.08 -15.35 8.69
N ASP A 219 20.75 -15.98 7.56
CA ASP A 219 20.87 -15.38 6.24
C ASP A 219 19.57 -14.72 5.74
N VAL A 220 18.47 -14.74 6.50
CA VAL A 220 17.18 -14.18 6.07
C VAL A 220 16.93 -12.82 6.71
N ALA A 221 16.80 -11.78 5.88
CA ALA A 221 16.50 -10.42 6.34
C ALA A 221 15.00 -10.10 6.37
N CYS A 222 14.20 -10.73 5.51
CA CYS A 222 12.75 -10.53 5.47
C CYS A 222 12.04 -11.74 4.87
N ALA A 223 10.89 -12.11 5.42
CA ALA A 223 9.94 -13.04 4.81
C ALA A 223 8.51 -12.57 5.08
N ARG A 224 7.75 -12.23 4.04
CA ARG A 224 6.39 -11.65 4.17
C ARG A 224 5.42 -12.20 3.14
N VAL A 225 4.16 -12.31 3.55
CA VAL A 225 3.04 -12.56 2.64
C VAL A 225 2.44 -11.22 2.22
N MET A 226 2.35 -11.02 0.92
CA MET A 226 1.61 -9.93 0.28
C MET A 226 0.20 -10.44 -0.01
N HIS A 227 -0.82 -9.72 0.41
CA HIS A 227 -2.22 -10.05 0.13
C HIS A 227 -2.58 -9.81 -1.35
N GLY A 228 -1.88 -8.89 -2.00
CA GLY A 228 -2.28 -8.35 -3.30
C GLY A 228 -3.51 -7.43 -3.16
N PHE A 229 -3.80 -6.70 -4.24
CA PHE A 229 -4.94 -5.79 -4.29
C PHE A 229 -5.88 -6.25 -5.39
N PRO A 230 -7.12 -6.66 -5.07
CA PRO A 230 -8.00 -7.35 -6.01
C PRO A 230 -8.77 -6.41 -6.94
N TYR A 231 -8.75 -5.10 -6.70
CA TYR A 231 -9.54 -4.12 -7.46
C TYR A 231 -8.75 -3.51 -8.63
N VAL A 232 -7.97 -4.34 -9.32
CA VAL A 232 -7.08 -3.94 -10.40
C VAL A 232 -7.26 -4.91 -11.58
N ASP A 233 -7.02 -4.45 -12.81
CA ASP A 233 -6.97 -5.27 -14.02
C ASP A 233 -5.57 -5.21 -14.65
N VAL A 234 -4.63 -5.98 -14.09
CA VAL A 234 -3.25 -6.08 -14.57
C VAL A 234 -2.75 -7.53 -14.60
N PRO A 235 -1.78 -7.87 -15.47
CA PRO A 235 -1.28 -9.25 -15.57
C PRO A 235 -0.63 -9.81 -14.30
N CYS A 236 -0.10 -8.96 -13.41
CA CYS A 236 0.58 -9.37 -12.17
C CYS A 236 -0.34 -9.48 -10.95
N ILE A 237 -1.66 -9.35 -11.13
CA ILE A 237 -2.64 -9.39 -10.04
C ILE A 237 -2.55 -10.68 -9.22
N GLY A 238 -2.60 -10.54 -7.89
CA GLY A 238 -2.70 -11.67 -6.98
C GLY A 238 -1.82 -11.53 -5.74
N ALA A 239 -2.02 -12.43 -4.79
CA ALA A 239 -1.15 -12.57 -3.63
C ALA A 239 0.27 -12.98 -4.05
N SER A 240 1.26 -12.62 -3.25
CA SER A 240 2.64 -13.05 -3.46
C SER A 240 3.38 -13.23 -2.13
N VAL A 241 4.56 -13.82 -2.19
CA VAL A 241 5.46 -13.96 -1.04
C VAL A 241 6.77 -13.28 -1.38
N VAL A 242 7.28 -12.45 -0.47
CA VAL A 242 8.61 -11.84 -0.55
C VAL A 242 9.53 -12.53 0.45
N VAL A 243 10.70 -12.96 -0.01
CA VAL A 243 11.82 -13.36 0.85
C VAL A 243 13.08 -12.62 0.44
N VAL A 244 13.71 -11.92 1.38
CA VAL A 244 15.03 -11.32 1.24
C VAL A 244 16.01 -12.18 2.03
N ALA A 245 17.03 -12.72 1.36
CA ALA A 245 18.09 -13.49 2.00
C ALA A 245 19.46 -13.14 1.42
N ARG A 246 20.54 -13.43 2.15
CA ARG A 246 21.90 -13.23 1.67
C ARG A 246 22.15 -14.11 0.45
N ARG A 247 22.69 -13.51 -0.61
CA ARG A 247 23.04 -14.22 -1.84
C ARG A 247 24.10 -15.28 -1.55
N ASN A 248 23.88 -16.50 -2.04
CA ASN A 248 24.72 -17.68 -1.75
C ASN A 248 24.83 -18.02 -0.25
N GLY A 249 23.87 -17.58 0.56
CA GLY A 249 23.75 -18.03 1.94
C GLY A 249 23.38 -19.51 2.04
N THR A 250 23.28 -19.99 3.28
CA THR A 250 22.87 -21.37 3.58
C THR A 250 21.41 -21.64 3.18
N ASP A 251 20.57 -20.61 3.14
CA ASP A 251 19.16 -20.69 2.82
C ASP A 251 18.81 -19.99 1.49
N ASP A 252 18.30 -20.77 0.53
CA ASP A 252 17.81 -20.26 -0.77
C ASP A 252 16.47 -19.50 -0.61
N ALA A 253 16.49 -18.19 -0.92
CA ALA A 253 15.33 -17.31 -0.87
C ALA A 253 14.13 -17.85 -1.67
N ARG A 254 14.36 -18.44 -2.85
CA ARG A 254 13.28 -18.99 -3.70
C ARG A 254 12.66 -20.22 -3.07
N ARG A 255 13.46 -21.09 -2.46
CA ARG A 255 12.97 -22.27 -1.74
C ARG A 255 12.10 -21.86 -0.55
N LEU A 256 12.52 -20.84 0.21
CA LEU A 256 11.76 -20.30 1.33
C LEU A 256 10.46 -19.63 0.87
N ALA A 257 10.51 -18.82 -0.19
CA ALA A 257 9.33 -18.17 -0.76
C ALA A 257 8.28 -19.20 -1.20
N ARG A 258 8.70 -20.25 -1.91
CA ARG A 258 7.82 -21.37 -2.31
C ARG A 258 7.21 -22.11 -1.14
N ARG A 259 7.94 -22.28 -0.04
CA ARG A 259 7.41 -22.93 1.18
C ARG A 259 6.26 -22.12 1.77
N ILE A 260 6.41 -20.80 1.87
CA ILE A 260 5.34 -19.91 2.38
C ILE A 260 4.18 -19.87 1.38
N ALA A 261 4.48 -19.77 0.07
CA ALA A 261 3.47 -19.74 -0.98
C ALA A 261 2.60 -21.01 -0.99
N ALA A 262 3.21 -22.18 -0.81
CA ALA A 262 2.48 -23.45 -0.67
C ALA A 262 1.56 -23.41 0.57
N ALA A 263 2.08 -22.93 1.71
CA ALA A 263 1.29 -22.82 2.94
C ALA A 263 0.12 -21.82 2.81
N LEU A 264 0.29 -20.74 2.05
CA LEU A 264 -0.76 -19.78 1.71
C LEU A 264 -1.81 -20.43 0.82
N TRP A 265 -1.38 -21.12 -0.24
CA TRP A 265 -2.29 -21.82 -1.16
C TRP A 265 -3.14 -22.89 -0.46
N GLU A 266 -2.55 -23.66 0.46
CA GLU A 266 -3.26 -24.67 1.26
C GLU A 266 -4.35 -24.05 2.15
N ARG A 267 -4.18 -22.80 2.58
CA ARG A 267 -5.10 -22.06 3.44
C ARG A 267 -6.16 -21.26 2.69
N ARG A 268 -6.15 -21.25 1.35
CA ARG A 268 -7.02 -20.40 0.51
C ARG A 268 -8.50 -20.46 0.89
N ASP A 269 -9.02 -21.63 1.27
CA ASP A 269 -10.44 -21.79 1.62
C ASP A 269 -10.83 -21.18 2.97
N GLN A 270 -9.83 -20.87 3.81
CA GLN A 270 -9.97 -20.24 5.13
C GLN A 270 -9.89 -18.70 5.04
N ILE A 271 -9.40 -18.16 3.91
CA ILE A 271 -9.27 -16.72 3.68
C ILE A 271 -10.62 -16.20 3.17
N LYS A 272 -11.59 -16.14 4.09
CA LYS A 272 -12.95 -15.67 3.84
C LYS A 272 -13.38 -14.82 5.02
N VAL A 273 -13.98 -13.67 4.73
CA VAL A 273 -14.68 -12.87 5.73
C VAL A 273 -16.16 -13.01 5.44
N PRO A 274 -16.92 -13.72 6.28
CA PRO A 274 -18.37 -13.74 6.18
C PRO A 274 -18.90 -12.32 6.28
N SER A 275 -19.68 -11.88 5.29
CA SER A 275 -20.36 -10.59 5.31
C SER A 275 -21.87 -10.80 5.29
N LEU A 276 -22.59 -9.87 5.90
CA LEU A 276 -24.04 -9.80 5.84
C LEU A 276 -24.44 -8.76 4.78
N PRO A 277 -25.57 -8.94 4.08
CA PRO A 277 -26.18 -7.83 3.36
C PRO A 277 -26.57 -6.72 4.34
N PRO A 278 -26.71 -5.46 3.88
CA PRO A 278 -27.02 -4.31 4.74
C PRO A 278 -28.18 -4.55 5.70
N GLU A 279 -29.30 -5.10 5.23
CA GLU A 279 -30.48 -5.38 6.05
C GLU A 279 -30.18 -6.39 7.15
N GLY A 280 -29.38 -7.42 6.85
CA GLY A 280 -28.97 -8.44 7.81
C GLY A 280 -28.08 -7.84 8.91
N ALA A 281 -27.09 -7.04 8.53
CA ALA A 281 -26.19 -6.37 9.46
C ALA A 281 -26.94 -5.43 10.41
N ILE A 282 -27.91 -4.67 9.89
CA ILE A 282 -28.72 -3.74 10.68
C ILE A 282 -29.64 -4.50 11.66
N GLN A 283 -30.30 -5.56 11.19
CA GLN A 283 -31.16 -6.38 12.07
C GLN A 283 -30.37 -7.01 13.21
N GLU A 284 -29.15 -7.50 12.94
CA GLU A 284 -28.27 -8.03 13.97
C GLU A 284 -27.84 -6.95 14.96
N ALA A 285 -27.40 -5.79 14.47
CA ALA A 285 -27.00 -4.66 15.30
C ALA A 285 -28.13 -4.18 16.23
N MET A 286 -29.38 -4.11 15.73
CA MET A 286 -30.54 -3.70 16.53
C MET A 286 -30.90 -4.71 17.63
N ARG A 287 -30.63 -6.00 17.42
CA ARG A 287 -30.90 -7.05 18.43
C ARG A 287 -29.88 -7.05 19.56
N ASP A 288 -28.64 -6.67 19.27
CA ASP A 288 -27.56 -6.67 20.25
C ASP A 288 -27.76 -5.62 21.36
N GLY A 289 -28.29 -4.45 21.00
CA GLY A 289 -28.63 -3.38 21.95
C GLY A 289 -27.43 -2.57 22.47
N ARG A 290 -26.20 -2.91 22.06
CA ARG A 290 -25.00 -2.08 22.26
C ARG A 290 -24.86 -1.03 21.15
N THR A 291 -23.90 -0.12 21.32
CA THR A 291 -23.45 0.73 20.20
C THR A 291 -22.63 -0.13 19.26
N ILE A 292 -23.13 -0.32 18.04
CA ILE A 292 -22.49 -1.13 16.99
C ILE A 292 -21.97 -0.22 15.89
N VAL A 293 -20.74 -0.47 15.45
CA VAL A 293 -20.19 0.14 14.24
C VAL A 293 -20.34 -0.87 13.10
N ILE A 294 -21.11 -0.49 12.09
CA ILE A 294 -21.23 -1.28 10.85
C ILE A 294 -20.26 -0.66 9.84
N ASN A 295 -19.34 -1.47 9.33
CA ASN A 295 -18.43 -1.06 8.28
C ASN A 295 -18.92 -1.60 6.92
N GLU A 296 -19.10 -0.70 5.95
CA GLU A 296 -19.42 -1.07 4.57
C GLU A 296 -18.13 -1.30 3.79
N PHE A 297 -17.86 -2.54 3.43
CA PHE A 297 -16.63 -2.90 2.72
C PHE A 297 -16.72 -2.70 1.19
N SER A 298 -17.94 -2.65 0.64
CA SER A 298 -18.18 -2.61 -0.80
C SER A 298 -17.89 -1.26 -1.45
N ASP A 299 -17.94 -0.18 -0.67
CA ASP A 299 -17.59 1.17 -1.12
C ASP A 299 -16.52 1.78 -0.19
N ASN A 300 -15.41 1.06 -0.07
CA ASN A 300 -14.25 1.48 0.71
C ASN A 300 -13.37 2.49 -0.06
N THR A 301 -13.45 3.77 0.33
CA THR A 301 -12.59 4.85 -0.21
C THR A 301 -11.10 4.61 0.04
N GLY A 302 -10.76 3.86 1.10
CA GLY A 302 -9.40 3.38 1.36
C GLY A 302 -8.92 2.31 0.39
N ALA A 303 -9.75 1.86 -0.56
CA ALA A 303 -9.42 1.00 -1.69
C ALA A 303 -9.78 1.68 -3.03
N GLY A 304 -9.84 3.00 -3.04
CA GLY A 304 -10.07 3.82 -4.24
C GLY A 304 -11.51 3.82 -4.76
N SER A 305 -12.48 3.33 -3.98
CA SER A 305 -13.88 3.46 -4.36
C SER A 305 -14.38 4.92 -4.21
N PRO A 306 -15.51 5.28 -4.84
CA PRO A 306 -16.00 6.66 -4.84
C PRO A 306 -16.51 7.17 -3.48
N GLY A 307 -16.99 6.28 -2.60
CA GLY A 307 -17.54 6.66 -1.30
C GLY A 307 -18.93 7.28 -1.35
N ASP A 308 -19.66 7.11 -2.45
CA ASP A 308 -21.02 7.63 -2.65
C ASP A 308 -22.12 6.55 -2.59
N GLY A 309 -21.82 5.35 -2.10
CA GLY A 309 -22.75 4.24 -1.93
C GLY A 309 -23.94 4.55 -1.01
N THR A 310 -25.14 4.11 -1.43
CA THR A 310 -26.40 4.39 -0.73
C THR A 310 -27.10 3.16 -0.16
N HIS A 311 -26.61 1.95 -0.44
CA HIS A 311 -27.25 0.70 -0.01
C HIS A 311 -27.38 0.61 1.53
N LEU A 312 -26.30 0.85 2.27
CA LEU A 312 -26.35 0.81 3.73
C LEU A 312 -27.23 1.91 4.33
N LEU A 313 -27.15 3.13 3.80
CA LEU A 313 -27.99 4.25 4.27
C LEU A 313 -29.48 3.97 4.02
N SER A 314 -29.81 3.47 2.83
CA SER A 314 -31.18 3.10 2.45
C SER A 314 -31.75 2.04 3.39
N ALA A 315 -30.98 1.01 3.69
CA ALA A 315 -31.38 -0.04 4.62
C ALA A 315 -31.56 0.49 6.05
N LEU A 316 -30.70 1.41 6.52
CA LEU A 316 -30.83 2.05 7.84
C LEU A 316 -32.11 2.88 7.97
N ILE A 317 -32.43 3.67 6.94
CA ILE A 317 -33.65 4.47 6.89
C ILE A 317 -34.88 3.56 6.88
N ALA A 318 -34.88 2.51 6.04
CA ALA A 318 -35.98 1.57 5.93
C ALA A 318 -36.26 0.82 7.24
N ALA A 319 -35.21 0.49 8.00
CA ALA A 319 -35.33 -0.15 9.31
C ALA A 319 -35.82 0.81 10.42
N GLY A 320 -35.83 2.12 10.18
CA GLY A 320 -36.12 3.11 11.22
C GLY A 320 -35.11 3.07 12.37
N ALA A 321 -33.87 2.65 12.09
CA ALA A 321 -32.85 2.49 13.10
C ALA A 321 -32.44 3.85 13.67
N ARG A 322 -32.28 3.94 14.99
CA ARG A 322 -31.67 5.11 15.62
C ARG A 322 -30.15 5.04 15.41
N SER A 323 -29.67 5.67 14.35
CA SER A 323 -28.27 5.60 13.93
C SER A 323 -27.67 6.99 13.64
N CYS A 324 -26.33 7.01 13.50
CA CYS A 324 -25.59 8.06 12.82
C CYS A 324 -24.94 7.43 11.59
N PHE A 325 -24.97 8.11 10.45
CA PHE A 325 -24.23 7.72 9.25
C PHE A 325 -23.00 8.62 9.10
N SER A 326 -21.83 8.04 8.85
CA SER A 326 -20.57 8.78 8.92
C SER A 326 -20.44 9.80 7.79
N HIS A 327 -20.49 9.35 6.53
CA HIS A 327 -20.29 10.20 5.36
C HIS A 327 -20.77 9.51 4.09
N ILE A 328 -21.16 10.33 3.11
CA ILE A 328 -21.36 9.97 1.70
C ILE A 328 -20.68 11.08 0.89
N PHE A 329 -19.88 10.72 -0.10
CA PHE A 329 -19.24 11.68 -1.00
C PHE A 329 -20.26 12.27 -1.97
N ASP A 330 -20.76 13.47 -1.66
CA ASP A 330 -21.68 14.19 -2.54
C ASP A 330 -21.43 15.71 -2.51
N PRO A 331 -20.52 16.21 -3.37
CA PRO A 331 -20.20 17.64 -3.45
C PRO A 331 -21.42 18.51 -3.80
N ALA A 332 -22.37 17.99 -4.59
CA ALA A 332 -23.56 18.74 -4.99
C ALA A 332 -24.52 18.94 -3.81
N THR A 333 -24.69 17.91 -2.97
CA THR A 333 -25.46 18.02 -1.72
C THR A 333 -24.77 18.93 -0.71
N VAL A 334 -23.44 18.89 -0.61
CA VAL A 334 -22.69 19.83 0.25
C VAL A 334 -22.94 21.29 -0.16
N ALA A 335 -22.92 21.60 -1.45
CA ALA A 335 -23.21 22.95 -1.95
C ALA A 335 -24.65 23.40 -1.61
N GLN A 336 -25.63 22.51 -1.76
CA GLN A 336 -27.02 22.78 -1.39
C GLN A 336 -27.19 23.02 0.12
N ALA A 337 -26.54 22.22 0.96
CA ALA A 337 -26.57 22.38 2.40
C ALA A 337 -25.91 23.70 2.85
N ALA A 338 -24.77 24.04 2.26
CA ALA A 338 -24.08 25.31 2.53
C ALA A 338 -24.94 26.52 2.17
N ALA A 339 -25.65 26.48 1.04
CA ALA A 339 -26.56 27.54 0.60
C ALA A 339 -27.80 27.68 1.50
N ALA A 340 -28.33 26.57 2.04
CA ALA A 340 -29.50 26.58 2.91
C ALA A 340 -29.20 27.08 4.33
N GLY A 341 -27.99 26.83 4.84
CA GLY A 341 -27.54 27.28 6.15
C GLY A 341 -27.89 26.33 7.30
N VAL A 342 -27.19 26.49 8.43
CA VAL A 342 -27.34 25.65 9.62
C VAL A 342 -28.77 25.70 10.16
N GLY A 343 -29.35 24.53 10.44
CA GLY A 343 -30.71 24.38 10.96
C GLY A 343 -31.80 24.29 9.88
N ALA A 344 -31.46 24.52 8.61
CA ALA A 344 -32.38 24.31 7.50
C ALA A 344 -32.67 22.82 7.25
N ARG A 345 -33.83 22.54 6.65
CA ARG A 345 -34.18 21.23 6.09
C ARG A 345 -34.25 21.36 4.58
N ILE A 346 -33.58 20.46 3.87
CA ILE A 346 -33.53 20.41 2.41
C ILE A 346 -33.92 19.02 1.91
N ASN A 347 -34.50 18.97 0.70
CA ASN A 347 -34.73 17.73 -0.02
C ASN A 347 -33.62 17.59 -1.05
N VAL A 348 -32.89 16.47 -1.02
CA VAL A 348 -31.74 16.21 -1.88
C VAL A 348 -31.80 14.80 -2.46
N ARG A 349 -31.03 14.59 -3.51
CA ARG A 349 -30.71 13.28 -4.11
C ARG A 349 -29.28 12.98 -3.67
N LEU A 350 -29.10 12.03 -2.74
CA LEU A 350 -27.87 11.89 -1.97
C LEU A 350 -27.11 10.62 -2.37
N GLY A 351 -25.87 10.79 -2.84
CA GLY A 351 -25.01 9.67 -3.25
C GLY A 351 -25.53 8.93 -4.49
N GLY A 352 -24.87 7.85 -4.89
CA GLY A 352 -25.28 6.99 -6.01
C GLY A 352 -25.17 7.68 -7.38
N HIS A 353 -24.30 8.69 -7.49
CA HIS A 353 -24.11 9.47 -8.71
C HIS A 353 -22.99 8.88 -9.60
N THR A 354 -22.04 8.15 -9.02
CA THR A 354 -20.87 7.63 -9.74
C THR A 354 -21.20 6.43 -10.62
N ASP A 355 -21.92 5.43 -10.07
CA ASP A 355 -22.30 4.22 -10.79
C ASP A 355 -23.62 3.65 -10.24
N ALA A 356 -24.41 3.01 -11.11
CA ALA A 356 -25.68 2.40 -10.73
C ALA A 356 -25.53 1.24 -9.72
N LEU A 357 -24.35 0.60 -9.66
CA LEU A 357 -24.03 -0.45 -8.70
C LEU A 357 -23.97 0.06 -7.25
N LEU A 358 -23.71 1.35 -7.04
CA LEU A 358 -23.58 1.97 -5.72
C LEU A 358 -24.93 2.29 -5.06
N GLY A 359 -26.03 2.06 -5.78
CA GLY A 359 -27.39 2.31 -5.32
C GLY A 359 -27.95 3.64 -5.83
N PRO A 360 -29.28 3.81 -5.78
CA PRO A 360 -29.91 5.03 -6.27
C PRO A 360 -29.77 6.20 -5.28
N PRO A 361 -29.79 7.46 -5.77
CA PRO A 361 -29.83 8.69 -4.96
C PRO A 361 -31.15 8.96 -4.23
#